data_AF-A0A8X6J9A4-F1
#
_entry.id   AF-A0A8X6J9A4-F1
#
_cell.length_a   1.000
_cell.length_b   1.000
_cell.length_c   1.000
_cell.angle_alpha   90.00
_cell.angle_beta   90.00
_cell.angle_gamma   90.00
#
_symmetry.space_group_name_H-M   'P 1'
#
loop_
_entity.id
_entity.type
_entity.pdbx_description
1 polymer ?
#
loop_
_entity_poly.entity_id
_entity_poly.type
_entity_poly.pdbx_seq_one_letter_code
_entity_poly.pdbx_strand_id
1 'polypeptide(L)'
;MDTLKSLRIKLSDIRNEYYEVMTNDSDLEPLELEILDLADDCEDIQVRIKNIISKIDLKNNDVTSHGNSFNNIKLPRFNGSYHDWFNFKEQFISLIDSNNSLTYSQKLYYLKSTLTGIAKVL
;
A
#
# COMPACT_ATOMS: atom_id res chain seq x y z
N MET A 1 -27.46 19.56 38.28
CA MET A 1 -26.00 19.43 38.04
C MET A 1 -25.61 17.95 37.84
N ASP A 2 -26.36 17.02 38.45
CA ASP A 2 -26.03 15.59 38.50
C ASP A 2 -26.28 14.85 37.18
N THR A 3 -27.26 15.29 36.39
CA THR A 3 -27.54 14.72 35.06
C THR A 3 -26.39 14.92 34.09
N LEU A 4 -25.77 16.10 34.11
CA LEU A 4 -24.66 16.47 33.22
C LEU A 4 -23.37 15.74 33.59
N LYS A 5 -23.13 15.54 34.90
CA LYS A 5 -22.04 14.69 35.40
C LYS A 5 -22.26 13.23 35.01
N SER A 6 -23.48 12.71 35.17
CA SER A 6 -23.84 11.34 34.76
C SER A 6 -23.69 11.13 33.25
N LEU A 7 -24.09 12.12 32.44
CA LEU A 7 -23.93 12.05 30.99
C LEU A 7 -22.46 12.03 30.58
N ARG A 8 -21.60 12.81 31.24
CA ARG A 8 -20.16 12.86 30.99
C ARG A 8 -19.47 11.53 31.31
N ILE A 9 -19.91 10.87 32.39
CA ILE A 9 -19.41 9.54 32.77
C ILE A 9 -19.84 8.52 31.70
N LYS A 10 -21.13 8.47 31.35
CA LYS A 10 -21.62 7.57 30.30
C LYS A 10 -20.93 7.77 28.95
N LEU A 11 -20.65 9.02 28.57
CA LEU A 11 -19.88 9.32 27.36
C LEU A 11 -18.43 8.83 27.45
N SER A 12 -17.81 8.94 28.62
CA SER A 12 -16.45 8.43 28.84
C SER A 12 -16.41 6.91 28.77
N ASP A 13 -17.42 6.24 29.33
CA ASP A 13 -17.54 4.78 29.33
C ASP A 13 -17.75 4.26 27.91
N ILE A 14 -18.71 4.83 27.16
CA ILE A 14 -18.95 4.48 25.75
C ILE A 14 -17.72 4.75 24.89
N ARG A 15 -17.03 5.87 25.13
CA ARG A 15 -15.80 6.19 24.39
C ARG A 15 -14.71 5.13 24.63
N ASN A 16 -14.55 4.70 25.88
CA ASN A 16 -13.57 3.67 26.21
C ASN A 16 -13.98 2.31 25.65
N GLU A 17 -15.25 1.95 25.73
CA GLU A 17 -15.81 0.73 25.12
C GLU A 17 -15.60 0.71 23.60
N TYR A 18 -15.82 1.84 22.91
CA TYR A 18 -15.55 1.99 21.49
C TYR A 18 -14.07 1.78 21.15
N TYR A 19 -13.15 2.35 21.95
CA TYR A 19 -11.72 2.15 21.73
C TYR A 19 -11.31 0.71 22.00
N GLU A 20 -11.81 0.09 23.06
CA GLU A 20 -11.56 -1.32 23.35
C GLU A 20 -12.08 -2.23 22.24
N VAL A 21 -13.26 -1.98 21.68
CA VAL A 21 -13.80 -2.75 20.54
C VAL A 21 -12.98 -2.54 19.26
N MET A 22 -12.50 -1.32 18.98
CA MET A 22 -11.65 -1.04 17.81
C MET A 22 -10.21 -1.55 17.96
N THR A 23 -9.69 -1.69 19.18
CA THR A 23 -8.32 -2.19 19.43
C THR A 23 -8.26 -3.68 19.74
N ASN A 24 -9.36 -4.29 20.22
CA ASN A 24 -9.43 -5.71 20.58
C ASN A 24 -9.93 -6.60 19.45
N ASP A 25 -10.11 -6.09 18.22
CA ASP A 25 -10.18 -6.93 17.02
C ASP A 25 -8.77 -7.49 16.71
N SER A 26 -8.15 -8.11 17.73
CA SER A 26 -6.81 -8.67 17.75
C SER A 26 -6.64 -9.82 16.75
N ASP A 27 -7.75 -10.30 16.18
CA ASP A 27 -7.79 -11.28 15.10
C ASP A 27 -7.55 -10.65 13.72
N LEU A 28 -7.66 -9.30 13.57
CA LEU A 28 -7.39 -8.61 12.32
C LEU A 28 -5.90 -8.34 12.10
N GLU A 29 -5.14 -7.97 13.12
CA GLU A 29 -3.70 -7.66 13.00
C GLU A 29 -2.90 -8.83 12.38
N PRO A 30 -3.07 -10.09 12.84
CA PRO A 30 -2.43 -11.25 12.23
C PRO A 30 -2.89 -11.49 10.79
N LEU A 31 -4.16 -11.23 10.50
CA LEU A 31 -4.71 -11.39 9.15
C LEU A 31 -4.19 -10.31 8.19
N GLU A 32 -3.99 -9.09 8.67
CA GLU A 32 -3.35 -8.01 7.92
C GLU A 32 -1.88 -8.32 7.61
N LEU A 33 -1.14 -8.88 8.58
CA LEU A 33 0.21 -9.38 8.36
C LEU A 33 0.24 -10.53 7.35
N GLU A 34 -0.69 -11.49 7.44
CA GLU A 34 -0.83 -12.59 6.47
C GLU A 34 -1.16 -12.08 5.06
N ILE A 35 -2.05 -11.08 4.94
CA ILE A 35 -2.36 -10.44 3.66
C ILE A 35 -1.13 -9.73 3.08
N LEU A 36 -0.29 -9.11 3.92
CA LEU A 36 0.95 -8.48 3.48
C LEU A 36 1.97 -9.51 2.99
N ASP A 37 2.17 -10.59 3.73
CA ASP A 37 3.08 -11.68 3.34
C ASP A 37 2.61 -12.33 2.02
N LEU A 38 1.31 -12.57 1.87
CA LEU A 38 0.71 -13.08 0.63
C LEU A 38 0.89 -12.10 -0.55
N ALA A 39 0.85 -10.80 -0.29
CA ALA A 39 1.05 -9.79 -1.33
C ALA A 39 2.51 -9.76 -1.82
N ASP A 40 3.48 -9.88 -0.90
CA ASP A 40 4.91 -9.96 -1.24
C ASP A 40 5.22 -11.25 -2.02
N ASP A 41 4.67 -12.39 -1.59
CA ASP A 41 4.77 -13.66 -2.32
C ASP A 41 4.19 -13.56 -3.74
N CYS A 42 3.07 -12.87 -3.89
CA CYS A 42 2.43 -12.66 -5.19
C CYS A 42 3.30 -11.80 -6.12
N GLU A 43 3.96 -10.76 -5.61
CA GLU A 43 4.89 -9.94 -6.39
C GLU A 43 6.11 -10.75 -6.85
N ASP A 44 6.67 -11.58 -5.97
CA ASP A 44 7.76 -12.51 -6.30
C ASP A 44 7.35 -13.53 -7.37
N ILE A 45 6.13 -14.04 -7.30
CA ILE A 45 5.57 -14.90 -8.35
C ILE A 45 5.42 -14.12 -9.66
N GLN A 46 4.93 -12.89 -9.63
CA GLN A 46 4.81 -12.05 -10.82
C GLN A 46 6.16 -11.79 -11.49
N VAL A 47 7.22 -11.49 -10.73
CA VAL A 47 8.58 -11.31 -11.27
C VAL A 47 9.08 -12.59 -11.93
N ARG A 48 8.88 -13.74 -11.29
CA ARG A 48 9.25 -15.05 -11.84
C ARG A 48 8.50 -15.35 -13.14
N ILE A 49 7.21 -15.07 -13.20
CA ILE A 49 6.38 -15.23 -14.41
C ILE A 49 6.88 -14.31 -15.53
N LYS A 50 7.12 -13.02 -15.25
CA LYS A 50 7.66 -12.06 -16.22
C LYS A 50 8.98 -12.57 -16.82
N ASN A 51 9.88 -13.10 -16.00
CA ASN A 51 11.15 -13.66 -16.48
C ASN A 51 10.96 -14.92 -17.35
N ILE A 52 9.99 -15.77 -17.01
CA ILE A 52 9.65 -16.95 -17.82
C ILE A 52 9.07 -16.51 -19.17
N ILE A 53 8.14 -15.55 -19.17
CA ILE A 53 7.56 -14.98 -20.40
C ILE A 53 8.67 -14.37 -21.27
N SER A 54 9.57 -13.56 -20.71
CA SER A 54 10.68 -12.99 -21.48
C SER A 54 11.59 -14.06 -22.06
N LYS A 55 11.85 -15.15 -21.33
CA LYS A 55 12.64 -16.28 -21.85
C LYS A 55 11.91 -17.04 -22.97
N ILE A 56 10.59 -17.13 -22.91
CA ILE A 56 9.76 -17.73 -23.96
C ILE A 56 9.76 -16.83 -25.20
N ASP A 57 9.58 -15.51 -25.03
CA ASP A 57 9.65 -14.53 -26.13
C ASP A 57 11.03 -14.51 -26.80
N LEU A 58 12.12 -14.66 -26.04
CA LEU A 58 13.46 -14.78 -26.59
C LEU A 58 13.68 -16.08 -27.38
N LYS A 59 12.96 -17.16 -27.05
CA LYS A 59 13.03 -18.43 -27.76
C LYS A 59 12.17 -18.44 -29.04
N ASN A 60 11.20 -17.52 -29.13
CA ASN A 60 10.30 -17.38 -30.27
C ASN A 60 10.77 -16.33 -31.30
N ASN A 61 11.69 -15.42 -30.94
CA ASN A 61 12.11 -14.31 -31.80
C ASN A 61 13.57 -14.40 -32.26
N ASP A 62 13.88 -15.40 -33.11
CA ASP A 62 14.97 -15.28 -34.10
C ASP A 62 14.59 -14.34 -35.26
N VAL A 63 13.51 -13.56 -35.14
CA VAL A 63 13.15 -12.50 -36.09
C VAL A 63 12.59 -11.28 -35.36
N THR A 64 13.36 -10.19 -35.43
CA THR A 64 12.98 -8.77 -35.29
C THR A 64 12.58 -8.18 -33.93
N SER A 65 13.61 -7.61 -33.27
CA SER A 65 13.70 -6.25 -32.68
C SER A 65 12.40 -5.47 -32.37
N HIS A 66 12.19 -5.18 -31.08
CA HIS A 66 12.08 -3.84 -30.43
C HIS A 66 11.33 -4.02 -29.10
N GLY A 67 12.00 -4.66 -28.13
CA GLY A 67 11.51 -4.72 -26.76
C GLY A 67 11.64 -3.34 -26.13
N ASN A 68 10.51 -2.64 -25.98
CA ASN A 68 10.43 -1.45 -25.14
C ASN A 68 10.93 -1.81 -23.73
N SER A 69 12.13 -1.33 -23.41
CA SER A 69 12.65 -1.32 -22.07
C SER A 69 11.64 -0.55 -21.21
N PHE A 70 10.94 -1.25 -20.31
CA PHE A 70 10.31 -0.61 -19.16
C PHE A 70 11.45 -0.02 -18.33
N ASN A 71 11.89 1.17 -18.72
CA ASN A 71 12.81 1.98 -17.95
C ASN A 71 12.20 2.08 -16.56
N ASN A 72 12.92 1.57 -15.55
CA ASN A 72 12.55 1.62 -14.15
C ASN A 72 12.15 3.04 -13.75
N ILE A 73 10.86 3.38 -13.86
CA ILE A 73 10.33 4.64 -13.37
C ILE A 73 10.50 4.57 -11.87
N LYS A 74 11.43 5.37 -11.34
CA LYS A 74 11.69 5.42 -9.91
C LYS A 74 10.43 5.98 -9.24
N LEU A 75 9.75 5.12 -8.48
CA LEU A 75 8.60 5.55 -7.69
C LEU A 75 9.05 6.61 -6.67
N PRO A 76 8.22 7.65 -6.44
CA PRO A 76 8.53 8.67 -5.44
C PRO A 76 8.59 8.00 -4.07
N ARG A 77 9.44 8.47 -3.15
CA ARG A 77 9.50 7.95 -1.78
C ARG A 77 9.06 8.99 -0.77
N PHE A 78 8.39 8.56 0.28
CA PHE A 78 7.91 9.43 1.35
C PHE A 78 8.36 8.91 2.71
N ASN A 79 8.99 9.76 3.51
CA ASN A 79 9.51 9.38 4.83
C ASN A 79 8.66 9.89 6.01
N GLY A 80 7.61 10.68 5.73
CA GLY A 80 6.79 11.35 6.75
C GLY A 80 7.07 12.84 6.91
N SER A 81 8.01 13.41 6.14
CA SER A 81 8.30 14.84 6.13
C SER A 81 7.14 15.66 5.55
N TYR A 82 6.53 16.51 6.36
CA TYR A 82 5.43 17.39 5.92
C TYR A 82 5.82 18.27 4.72
N HIS A 83 7.06 18.76 4.67
CA HIS A 83 7.54 19.62 3.58
C HIS A 83 7.57 18.90 2.23
N ASP A 84 7.80 17.58 2.24
CA ASP A 84 7.90 16.76 1.03
C ASP A 84 6.55 16.17 0.60
N TRP A 85 5.52 16.29 1.43
CA TRP A 85 4.21 15.68 1.20
C TRP A 85 3.56 16.10 -0.11
N PHE A 86 3.54 17.41 -0.40
CA PHE A 86 2.89 17.91 -1.62
C PHE A 86 3.58 17.38 -2.88
N ASN A 87 4.92 17.43 -2.90
CA ASN A 87 5.71 16.92 -4.01
C ASN A 87 5.55 15.40 -4.20
N PHE A 88 5.54 14.64 -3.10
CA PHE A 88 5.27 13.21 -3.14
C PHE A 88 3.88 12.91 -3.70
N LYS A 89 2.85 13.59 -3.20
CA LYS A 89 1.45 13.37 -3.58
C LYS A 89 1.23 13.62 -5.07
N GLU A 90 1.73 14.74 -5.60
CA GLU A 90 1.60 15.06 -7.03
C GLU A 90 2.27 14.01 -7.92
N GLN A 91 3.48 13.58 -7.55
CA GLN A 91 4.19 12.52 -8.28
C GLN A 91 3.45 11.17 -8.19
N PHE A 92 2.94 10.82 -7.02
CA PHE A 92 2.20 9.58 -6.82
C PHE A 92 0.91 9.55 -7.63
N ILE A 93 0.16 10.65 -7.65
CA ILE A 93 -1.06 10.78 -8.45
C ILE A 93 -0.74 10.60 -9.94
N SER A 94 0.26 11.33 -10.46
CA SER A 94 0.62 11.29 -11.88
C SER A 94 1.15 9.95 -12.36
N LEU A 95 1.76 9.15 -11.49
CA LEU A 95 2.41 7.88 -11.87
C LEU A 95 1.52 6.66 -11.60
N ILE A 96 0.74 6.69 -10.52
CA ILE A 96 0.03 5.53 -10.00
C ILE A 96 -1.48 5.75 -10.01
N ASP A 97 -1.97 6.85 -9.44
CA ASP A 97 -3.42 7.02 -9.30
C ASP A 97 -4.12 7.35 -10.63
N SER A 98 -3.47 8.10 -11.52
CA SER A 98 -3.98 8.35 -12.88
C SER A 98 -3.87 7.13 -13.80
N ASN A 99 -3.23 6.04 -13.35
CA ASN A 99 -3.09 4.84 -14.15
C ASN A 99 -4.33 3.94 -14.02
N ASN A 100 -5.19 3.97 -15.03
CA ASN A 100 -6.41 3.16 -15.10
C ASN A 100 -6.15 1.66 -15.34
N SER A 101 -4.92 1.25 -15.68
CA SER A 101 -4.56 -0.17 -15.78
C SER A 101 -4.28 -0.81 -14.42
N LEU A 102 -4.17 -0.01 -13.35
CA LEU A 102 -3.95 -0.48 -11.99
C LEU A 102 -5.27 -0.56 -11.22
N THR A 103 -5.51 -1.68 -10.56
CA THR A 103 -6.63 -1.84 -9.62
C THR A 103 -6.39 -1.02 -8.35
N TYR A 104 -7.45 -0.75 -7.59
CA TYR A 104 -7.33 -0.06 -6.31
C TYR A 104 -6.35 -0.75 -5.35
N SER A 105 -6.35 -2.08 -5.31
CA SER A 105 -5.41 -2.86 -4.48
C SER A 105 -3.96 -2.69 -4.94
N GLN A 106 -3.69 -2.65 -6.24
CA GLN A 106 -2.35 -2.41 -6.77
C GLN A 106 -1.88 -0.98 -6.47
N LYS A 107 -2.77 0.01 -6.60
CA LYS A 107 -2.46 1.40 -6.22
C LYS A 107 -2.12 1.53 -4.74
N LEU A 108 -2.88 0.83 -3.87
CA LEU A 108 -2.60 0.78 -2.44
C LEU A 108 -1.25 0.12 -2.14
N TYR A 109 -0.92 -0.97 -2.83
CA TYR A 109 0.39 -1.62 -2.71
C TYR A 109 1.53 -0.66 -3.08
N TYR A 110 1.41 0.04 -4.21
CA TYR A 110 2.40 1.05 -4.61
C TYR A 110 2.50 2.19 -3.60
N LEU A 111 1.37 2.63 -3.02
CA LEU A 111 1.41 3.63 -1.96
C LEU A 111 2.24 3.14 -0.80
N LYS A 112 1.94 1.95 -0.26
CA LYS A 112 2.67 1.37 0.87
C LYS A 112 4.16 1.15 0.57
N SER A 113 4.52 0.68 -0.62
CA SER A 113 5.92 0.42 -1.00
C SER A 113 6.75 1.70 -1.17
N THR A 114 6.09 2.84 -1.41
CA THR A 114 6.74 4.16 -1.46
C THR A 114 6.97 4.80 -0.10
N LEU A 115 6.33 4.30 0.96
CA LEU A 115 6.52 4.78 2.32
C LEU A 115 7.84 4.26 2.92
N THR A 116 8.51 5.12 3.67
CA THR A 116 9.79 4.88 4.33
C THR A 116 9.82 5.60 5.68
N GLY A 117 10.84 5.36 6.50
CA GLY A 117 11.03 6.08 7.76
C GLY A 117 9.80 6.02 8.67
N ILE A 118 9.42 7.17 9.22
CA ILE A 118 8.28 7.29 10.15
C ILE A 118 6.96 7.01 9.43
N ALA A 119 6.82 7.42 8.17
CA ALA A 119 5.61 7.15 7.38
C ALA A 119 5.35 5.67 7.10
N LYS A 120 6.34 4.78 7.28
CA LYS A 120 6.14 3.33 7.14
C LYS A 120 5.70 2.66 8.46
N VAL A 121 5.94 3.32 9.59
CA VAL A 121 5.75 2.74 10.94
C VAL A 121 4.50 3.27 11.63
N LEU A 122 4.00 4.44 11.21
CA LEU A 122 2.71 5.02 11.62
C LEU A 122 1.54 4.29 10.95
#